data_AF-A0A961WB78-F1
#
_entry.id   AF-A0A961WB78-F1
#
_cell.length_a   1.000
_cell.length_b   1.000
_cell.length_c   1.000
_cell.angle_alpha   90.00
_cell.angle_beta   90.00
_cell.angle_gamma   90.00
#
_symmetry.space_group_name_H-M   'P 1'
#
loop_
_entity.id
_entity.type
_entity.pdbx_description
1 polymer ?
#
loop_
_entity_poly.entity_id
_entity_poly.type
_entity_poly.pdbx_seq_one_letter_code
_entity_poly.pdbx_strand_id
1 'polypeptide(L)'
;MLEPGVRLVDERRRYRAEVRSDGTLALAGRQGSIHRIGAEVQGKSACNGWTFWHFEAEGKLRPIDVLRQQARKELGLSRGEPVVLLAAE
;
A
#
# COMPACT_ATOMS: atom_id res chain seq x y z
N MET A 1 3.72 4.90 -7.86
CA MET A 1 3.04 5.26 -6.60
C MET A 1 1.56 4.89 -6.70
N LEU A 2 0.80 4.84 -5.60
CA LEU A 2 -0.66 4.81 -5.65
C LEU A 2 -1.20 6.24 -5.68
N GLU A 3 -2.12 6.51 -6.61
CA GLU A 3 -2.81 7.80 -6.68
C GLU A 3 -4.04 7.83 -5.76
N PRO A 4 -4.43 9.01 -5.23
CA PRO A 4 -5.71 9.17 -4.55
C PRO A 4 -6.88 8.76 -5.47
N GLY A 5 -7.90 8.13 -4.90
CA GLY A 5 -9.03 7.57 -5.64
C GLY A 5 -8.81 6.15 -6.17
N VAL A 6 -7.57 5.63 -6.14
CA VAL A 6 -7.32 4.23 -6.50
C VAL A 6 -8.07 3.30 -5.53
N ARG A 7 -8.72 2.28 -6.08
CA ARG A 7 -9.40 1.24 -5.30
C ARG A 7 -8.44 0.09 -5.02
N LEU A 8 -8.28 -0.24 -3.76
CA LEU A 8 -7.61 -1.44 -3.28
C LEU A 8 -8.63 -2.51 -2.91
N VAL A 9 -8.25 -3.77 -3.08
CA VAL A 9 -9.07 -4.94 -2.74
C VAL A 9 -8.27 -5.95 -1.93
N ASP A 10 -8.92 -6.88 -1.24
CA ASP A 10 -8.23 -8.08 -0.75
C ASP A 10 -7.99 -9.09 -1.90
N GLU A 11 -7.19 -10.12 -1.63
CA GLU A 11 -6.87 -11.17 -2.61
C GLU A 11 -8.12 -11.81 -3.25
N ARG A 12 -9.25 -11.85 -2.52
CA ARG A 12 -10.52 -12.48 -2.95
C ARG A 12 -11.55 -11.48 -3.46
N ARG A 13 -11.19 -10.20 -3.60
CA ARG A 13 -12.09 -9.11 -4.05
C ARG A 13 -13.38 -8.96 -3.20
N ARG A 14 -13.35 -9.38 -1.93
CA ARG A 14 -14.44 -9.26 -0.95
C ARG A 14 -14.57 -7.84 -0.41
N TYR A 15 -13.46 -7.15 -0.19
CA TYR A 15 -13.41 -5.80 0.34
C TYR A 15 -12.85 -4.83 -0.70
N ARG A 16 -13.37 -3.60 -0.70
CA ARG A 16 -12.98 -2.53 -1.64
C ARG A 16 -12.81 -1.23 -0.86
N ALA A 17 -11.58 -0.74 -0.77
CA ALA A 17 -11.25 0.49 -0.08
C ALA A 17 -10.63 1.50 -1.04
N GLU A 18 -10.93 2.78 -0.87
CA GLU A 18 -10.41 3.87 -1.70
C GLU A 18 -9.21 4.54 -1.02
N VAL A 19 -8.12 4.76 -1.76
CA VAL A 19 -6.96 5.52 -1.29
C VAL A 19 -7.32 7.00 -1.20
N ARG A 20 -7.07 7.61 -0.05
CA ARG A 20 -7.26 9.05 0.20
C ARG A 20 -5.94 9.80 -0.02
N SER A 21 -6.03 11.11 -0.20
CA SER A 21 -4.86 11.97 -0.49
C SER A 21 -3.81 12.00 0.61
N ASP A 22 -4.19 11.65 1.83
CA ASP A 22 -3.30 11.53 2.99
C ASP A 22 -2.68 10.12 3.15
N GLY A 23 -2.93 9.22 2.19
CA GLY A 23 -2.45 7.83 2.22
C GLY A 23 -3.27 6.88 3.09
N THR A 24 -4.37 7.35 3.70
CA THR A 24 -5.32 6.47 4.39
C THR A 24 -6.26 5.76 3.41
N LEU A 25 -6.98 4.76 3.90
CA LEU A 25 -8.04 4.07 3.16
C LEU A 25 -9.41 4.48 3.68
N ALA A 26 -10.35 4.70 2.77
CA ALA A 26 -11.77 4.88 3.08
C ALA A 26 -12.59 3.67 2.63
N LEU A 27 -13.46 3.17 3.52
CA LEU A 27 -14.37 2.05 3.24
C LEU A 27 -15.63 2.18 4.09
N ALA A 28 -16.80 2.19 3.45
CA ALA A 28 -18.12 2.26 4.10
C ALA A 28 -18.23 3.35 5.20
N GLY A 29 -17.81 4.57 4.89
CA GLY A 29 -17.87 5.71 5.82
C GLY A 29 -16.78 5.73 6.91
N ARG A 30 -15.88 4.73 6.93
CA ARG A 30 -14.72 4.68 7.83
C ARG A 30 -13.49 5.14 7.07
N GLN A 31 -12.55 5.77 7.77
CA GLN A 31 -11.24 6.15 7.23
C GLN A 31 -10.14 5.78 8.23
N GLY A 32 -9.02 5.24 7.75
CA GLY A 32 -7.91 4.87 8.61
C GLY A 32 -6.72 4.29 7.85
N SER A 33 -5.66 3.95 8.56
CA SER A 33 -4.48 3.34 7.95
C SER A 33 -4.81 2.00 7.27
N ILE A 34 -3.97 1.57 6.34
CA ILE A 34 -4.07 0.25 5.66
C ILE A 34 -4.19 -0.92 6.65
N HIS A 35 -3.56 -0.79 7.82
CA HIS A 35 -3.57 -1.79 8.89
C HIS A 35 -4.88 -1.78 9.66
N ARG A 36 -5.35 -0.58 10.05
CA ARG A 36 -6.58 -0.42 10.81
C ARG A 36 -7.79 -0.88 10.00
N ILE A 37 -7.98 -0.34 8.79
CA ILE A 37 -9.11 -0.74 7.93
C ILE A 37 -9.03 -2.24 7.60
N GLY A 38 -7.83 -2.77 7.34
CA GLY A 38 -7.63 -4.20 7.07
C GLY A 38 -7.99 -5.11 8.25
N ALA A 39 -7.69 -4.70 9.49
CA ALA A 39 -8.05 -5.44 10.70
C ALA A 39 -9.58 -5.39 10.92
N GLU A 40 -10.15 -4.20 10.76
CA GLU A 40 -11.57 -3.94 10.94
C GLU A 40 -12.46 -4.75 9.99
N VAL A 41 -12.15 -4.81 8.69
CA VAL A 41 -12.94 -5.60 7.73
C VAL A 41 -12.77 -7.11 7.90
N GLN A 42 -11.67 -7.55 8.51
CA GLN A 42 -11.45 -8.96 8.83
C GLN A 42 -12.06 -9.37 10.18
N GLY A 43 -12.52 -8.42 11.00
CA GLY A 43 -12.94 -8.69 12.38
C GLY A 43 -11.77 -9.17 13.26
N LYS A 44 -10.55 -8.70 12.99
CA LYS A 44 -9.31 -9.08 13.71
C LYS A 44 -8.78 -7.91 14.53
N SER A 45 -7.95 -8.22 15.54
CA SER A 45 -7.24 -7.20 16.33
C SER A 45 -6.10 -6.51 15.56
N ALA A 46 -5.54 -7.17 14.54
CA ALA A 46 -4.44 -6.65 13.74
C ALA A 46 -4.48 -7.17 12.30
N CYS A 47 -3.83 -6.42 11.39
CA CYS A 47 -3.66 -6.79 9.99
C CYS A 47 -2.35 -6.22 9.46
N ASN A 48 -1.61 -7.02 8.67
CA ASN A 48 -0.56 -6.50 7.81
C ASN A 48 -1.18 -5.96 6.52
N GLY A 49 -1.47 -4.65 6.49
CA GLY A 49 -2.11 -4.00 5.35
C GLY A 49 -1.30 -4.08 4.05
N TRP A 50 0.03 -4.17 4.14
CA TRP A 50 0.91 -4.24 2.96
C TRP A 50 0.67 -5.46 2.08
N THR A 51 0.39 -6.60 2.72
CA THR A 51 0.15 -7.88 2.03
C THR A 51 -1.33 -8.18 1.88
N PHE A 52 -2.19 -7.55 2.67
CA PHE A 52 -3.64 -7.75 2.61
C PHE A 52 -4.26 -6.99 1.43
N TRP A 53 -3.89 -5.72 1.25
CA TRP A 53 -4.44 -4.88 0.20
C TRP A 53 -3.69 -5.06 -1.12
N HIS A 54 -4.46 -5.17 -2.18
CA HIS A 54 -4.01 -5.40 -3.55
C HIS A 54 -4.53 -4.30 -4.46
N PHE A 55 -3.69 -3.91 -5.41
CA PHE A 55 -4.09 -3.09 -6.55
C PHE A 55 -4.14 -3.97 -7.80
N GLU A 56 -4.88 -3.53 -8.81
CA GLU A 56 -4.92 -4.20 -10.11
C GLU A 56 -3.88 -3.56 -11.04
N ALA A 57 -3.01 -4.39 -11.61
CA ALA A 57 -2.03 -4.00 -12.62
C ALA A 57 -1.96 -5.08 -13.69
N GLU A 58 -2.15 -4.69 -14.94
CA GLU A 58 -2.10 -5.60 -16.10
C GLU A 58 -3.06 -6.80 -15.94
N GLY A 59 -4.26 -6.56 -15.40
CA GLY A 59 -5.27 -7.59 -15.14
C GLY A 59 -4.93 -8.56 -14.00
N LYS A 60 -3.85 -8.32 -13.25
CA LYS A 60 -3.44 -9.12 -12.10
C LYS A 60 -3.54 -8.33 -10.80
N LEU A 61 -4.00 -8.98 -9.74
CA LEU A 61 -3.92 -8.43 -8.39
C LEU A 61 -2.50 -8.58 -7.86
N ARG A 62 -1.93 -7.48 -7.34
CA ARG A 62 -0.61 -7.47 -6.70
C ARG A 62 -0.71 -6.80 -5.33
N PRO A 63 -0.05 -7.32 -4.28
CA PRO A 63 -0.08 -6.68 -2.97
C PRO A 63 0.63 -5.33 -3.03
N ILE A 64 0.13 -4.35 -2.28
CA ILE A 64 0.72 -3.01 -2.25
C ILE A 64 2.15 -2.99 -1.67
N ASP A 65 2.58 -4.07 -1.00
CA ASP A 65 3.97 -4.26 -0.60
C ASP A 65 4.96 -4.17 -1.78
N VAL A 66 4.58 -4.60 -2.98
CA VAL A 66 5.45 -4.48 -4.17
C VAL A 66 5.79 -3.01 -4.46
N LEU A 67 4.82 -2.11 -4.28
CA LEU A 67 5.03 -0.68 -4.47
C LEU A 67 5.93 -0.10 -3.38
N ARG A 68 5.79 -0.56 -2.14
CA ARG A 68 6.69 -0.19 -1.03
C ARG A 68 8.13 -0.61 -1.33
N GLN A 69 8.33 -1.83 -1.82
CA GLN A 69 9.66 -2.33 -2.17
C GLN A 69 10.28 -1.52 -3.33
N GLN A 70 9.48 -1.16 -4.33
CA GLN A 70 9.92 -0.32 -5.43
C GLN A 70 10.34 1.08 -4.95
N ALA A 71 9.51 1.74 -4.16
CA ALA A 71 9.83 3.07 -3.59
C ALA A 71 11.11 3.03 -2.74
N ARG A 72 11.34 1.95 -1.98
CA ARG A 72 12.59 1.79 -1.21
C ARG A 72 13.82 1.71 -2.10
N LYS A 73 13.75 1.05 -3.26
CA LYS A 73 14.87 0.99 -4.21
C LYS A 73 15.13 2.37 -4.80
N GLU A 74 14.08 3.05 -5.24
CA GLU A 74 14.17 4.40 -5.82
C GLU A 74 14.75 5.42 -4.84
N LEU A 75 14.50 5.25 -3.54
CA LEU A 75 15.04 6.10 -2.47
C LEU A 75 16.41 5.64 -1.93
N GLY A 76 17.02 4.59 -2.47
CA GLY A 76 18.29 4.05 -1.96
C GLY A 76 18.19 3.43 -0.56
N LEU A 77 17.00 2.99 -0.17
CA LEU A 77 16.68 2.35 1.13
C LEU A 77 16.58 0.82 1.02
N SER A 78 17.02 0.24 -0.11
CA SER A 78 17.32 -1.18 -0.29
C SER A 78 18.56 -1.54 0.53
N ARG A 79 18.52 -2.64 1.30
CA ARG A 79 19.73 -3.12 1.99
C ARG A 79 20.75 -3.54 0.93
N GLY A 80 21.91 -2.87 0.91
CA GLY A 80 23.09 -3.29 0.12
C GLY A 80 23.54 -2.34 -0.99
N GLU A 81 22.89 -1.21 -1.24
CA GLU A 81 23.41 -0.21 -2.19
C GLU A 81 24.08 0.95 -1.44
N PRO A 82 25.32 1.35 -1.81
CA PRO A 82 25.91 2.55 -1.26
C PRO A 82 25.09 3.76 -1.73
N VAL A 83 24.66 4.60 -0.77
CA VAL A 83 24.17 5.95 -1.07
C VAL A 83 25.32 6.70 -1.74
N VAL A 84 25.28 6.82 -3.06
CA VAL A 84 26.14 7.76 -3.77
C VAL A 84 25.59 9.14 -3.44
N LEU A 85 26.14 9.74 -2.39
CA LEU A 85 25.90 11.14 -2.08
C LEU A 85 26.44 11.92 -3.29
N LEU A 86 25.55 12.40 -4.17
CA LEU A 86 25.87 13.42 -5.15
C LEU A 86 26.28 14.67 -4.36
N ALA A 87 27.57 14.78 -4.07
CA ALA A 87 28.19 16.05 -3.78
C ALA A 87 28.09 16.86 -5.07
N ALA A 88 27.17 17.82 -5.08
CA ALA A 88 27.16 18.88 -6.07
C ALA A 88 28.51 19.62 -5.98
N GLU A 89 29.08 19.90 -7.14
CA GLU A 89 30.33 20.66 -7.34
C GLU A 89 30.28 22.06 -6.71
#